data_AF-A0A9D2PSS7-F1
#
_entry.id   AF-A0A9D2PSS7-F1
#
_cell.length_a   1.000
_cell.length_b   1.000
_cell.length_c   1.000
_cell.angle_alpha   90.00
_cell.angle_beta   90.00
_cell.angle_gamma   90.00
#
_symmetry.space_group_name_H-M   'P 1'
#
loop_
_entity.id
_entity.type
_entity.pdbx_description
1 polymer ?
#
loop_
_entity_poly.entity_id
_entity_poly.type
_entity_poly.pdbx_seq_one_letter_code
_entity_poly.pdbx_strand_id
1 'polypeptide(L)'
;MHLDLSKITCDVQLTDTEMSVLEFLLTHIDDALKLGVRGVAKANYTSTSTVMRLAKKLGYNGFIEMYYKLLGEAGTTQDGYELNESFVCYFTGNNSLTPELYQNLRMAARKIYETNQLVFIYGMGFSSLMAEYLAKKLLVLGIKCIYSDAADSIGIFENNLEDIGVLIVFSRSGRSSHVLNRVRTARENSISTIAFTSQQQNPLKEESSFSICIEDDNHLDDRNMKPTTFFARTLTMIELLVYEYYSISLKESR
;
A
#
# COMPACT_ATOMS: atom_id res chain seq x y z
N MET A 1 1.36 22.98 8.10
CA MET A 1 2.36 21.94 8.37
C MET A 1 3.72 22.54 7.99
N HIS A 2 4.64 22.72 8.93
CA HIS A 2 5.98 23.23 8.60
C HIS A 2 6.78 22.04 8.05
N LEU A 3 6.82 21.90 6.73
CA LEU A 3 7.64 20.89 6.07
C LEU A 3 9.11 21.19 6.39
N ASP A 4 9.83 20.21 6.92
CA ASP A 4 11.25 20.35 7.20
C ASP A 4 12.02 20.21 5.89
N LEU A 5 12.29 21.35 5.25
CA LEU A 5 12.96 21.44 3.96
C LEU A 5 14.34 20.77 3.97
N SER A 6 14.98 20.64 5.14
CA SER A 6 16.29 19.97 5.27
C SER A 6 16.26 18.51 4.84
N LYS A 7 15.12 17.83 5.05
CA LYS A 7 14.92 16.43 4.65
C LYS A 7 14.74 16.24 3.14
N ILE A 8 14.27 17.27 2.46
CA ILE A 8 14.05 17.29 1.00
C ILE A 8 15.34 17.66 0.28
N THR A 9 16.10 18.59 0.86
CA THR A 9 17.34 19.08 0.24
C THR A 9 18.51 18.12 0.36
N CYS A 10 18.45 17.07 1.18
CA CYS A 10 19.53 16.07 1.36
C CYS A 10 20.94 16.70 1.46
N ASP A 11 21.11 17.73 2.30
CA ASP A 11 22.35 18.52 2.48
C ASP A 11 22.87 19.29 1.24
N VAL A 12 22.04 19.46 0.21
CA VAL A 12 22.40 20.19 -1.00
C VAL A 12 22.14 21.69 -0.83
N GLN A 13 23.17 22.52 -1.03
CA GLN A 13 23.04 23.98 -1.04
C GLN A 13 22.30 24.45 -2.30
N LEU A 14 21.08 24.94 -2.14
CA LEU A 14 20.31 25.56 -3.21
C LEU A 14 20.62 27.05 -3.34
N THR A 15 20.62 27.56 -4.57
CA THR A 15 20.60 29.01 -4.81
C THR A 15 19.24 29.59 -4.44
N ASP A 16 19.15 30.91 -4.23
CA ASP A 16 17.88 31.58 -3.88
C ASP A 16 16.77 31.31 -4.92
N THR A 17 17.13 31.26 -6.21
CA THR A 17 16.18 30.94 -7.28
C THR A 17 15.73 29.49 -7.25
N GLU A 18 16.64 28.56 -6.95
CA GLU A 18 16.32 27.14 -6.79
C GLU A 18 15.43 26.91 -5.57
N MET A 19 15.69 27.63 -4.47
CA MET A 19 14.89 27.61 -3.26
C MET A 19 13.48 28.16 -3.52
N SER A 20 13.37 29.30 -4.20
CA SER A 20 12.07 29.87 -4.60
C SER A 20 11.25 28.90 -5.45
N VAL A 21 11.89 28.19 -6.40
CA VAL A 21 11.21 27.17 -7.21
C VAL A 21 10.73 26.01 -6.34
N LEU A 22 11.55 25.53 -5.40
CA LEU A 22 11.17 24.45 -4.48
C LEU A 22 10.00 24.87 -3.58
N GLU A 23 10.05 26.06 -2.98
CA GLU A 23 8.98 26.62 -2.16
C GLU A 23 7.68 26.79 -2.94
N PHE A 24 7.77 27.29 -4.17
CA PHE A 24 6.61 27.39 -5.06
C PHE A 24 6.00 26.02 -5.33
N LEU A 25 6.82 25.00 -5.60
CA LEU A 25 6.33 23.63 -5.84
C LEU A 25 5.64 23.03 -4.62
N LEU A 26 6.14 23.30 -3.43
CA LEU A 26 5.54 22.80 -2.18
C LEU A 26 4.24 23.55 -1.82
N THR A 27 4.15 24.84 -2.16
CA THR A 27 3.00 25.69 -1.83
C THR A 27 1.86 25.55 -2.84
N HIS A 28 2.20 25.27 -4.11
CA HIS A 28 1.26 25.17 -5.23
C HIS A 28 1.28 23.79 -5.89
N ILE A 29 1.50 22.74 -5.08
CA ILE A 29 1.76 21.40 -5.61
C ILE A 29 0.61 20.89 -6.48
N ASP A 30 -0.64 21.14 -6.11
CA ASP A 30 -1.82 20.66 -6.84
C ASP A 30 -1.95 21.25 -8.27
N ASP A 31 -1.37 22.44 -8.50
CA ASP A 31 -1.38 23.12 -9.80
C ASP A 31 -0.07 23.02 -10.57
N ALA A 32 1.03 22.65 -9.91
CA ALA A 32 2.36 22.62 -10.49
C ALA A 32 2.46 21.69 -11.71
N LEU A 33 1.77 20.54 -11.69
CA LEU A 33 1.73 19.62 -12.83
C LEU A 33 0.98 20.20 -14.03
N LYS A 34 -0.14 20.90 -13.81
CA LYS A 34 -0.93 21.55 -14.86
C LYS A 34 -0.16 22.69 -15.53
N LEU A 35 0.59 23.45 -14.73
CA LEU A 35 1.48 24.51 -15.22
C LEU A 35 2.64 23.95 -16.04
N GLY A 36 3.10 22.75 -15.70
CA GLY A 36 4.27 22.11 -16.29
C GLY A 36 5.56 22.91 -16.05
N VAL A 37 6.69 22.37 -16.49
CA VAL A 37 8.02 22.99 -16.27
C VAL A 37 8.11 24.44 -16.77
N ARG A 38 7.40 24.76 -17.86
CA ARG A 38 7.35 26.12 -18.43
C ARG A 38 6.56 27.09 -17.55
N GLY A 39 5.40 26.66 -17.05
CA GLY A 39 4.57 27.48 -16.18
C GLY A 39 5.24 27.73 -14.83
N VAL A 40 5.85 26.69 -14.24
CA VAL A 40 6.63 26.82 -12.98
C VAL A 40 7.82 27.76 -13.15
N ALA A 41 8.56 27.63 -14.26
CA ALA A 41 9.67 28.54 -14.57
C ALA A 41 9.19 29.99 -14.69
N LYS A 42 8.07 30.21 -15.41
CA LYS A 42 7.47 31.54 -15.57
C LYS A 42 7.00 32.14 -14.25
N ALA A 43 6.37 31.34 -13.39
CA ALA A 43 5.88 31.79 -12.07
C ALA A 43 7.02 32.21 -11.13
N ASN A 44 8.20 31.60 -11.29
CA ASN A 44 9.40 31.89 -10.49
C ASN A 44 10.41 32.80 -11.22
N TYR A 45 9.99 33.49 -12.29
CA TYR A 45 10.83 34.40 -13.08
C TYR A 45 12.18 33.79 -13.51
N THR A 46 12.17 32.49 -13.84
CA THR A 46 13.37 31.73 -14.21
C THR A 46 13.19 30.97 -15.51
N SER A 47 14.23 30.26 -15.95
CA SER A 47 14.19 29.42 -17.14
C SER A 47 13.79 27.99 -16.79
N THR A 48 13.25 27.26 -17.78
CA THR A 48 13.01 25.81 -17.65
C THR A 48 14.30 25.05 -17.35
N SER A 49 15.46 25.55 -17.81
CA SER A 49 16.75 24.95 -17.51
C SER A 49 17.11 25.05 -16.02
N THR A 50 16.71 26.12 -15.33
CA THR A 50 16.90 26.24 -13.87
C THR A 50 16.06 25.22 -13.13
N VAL A 51 14.78 25.06 -13.49
CA VAL A 51 13.89 24.05 -12.88
C VAL A 51 14.41 22.62 -13.12
N MET A 52 14.93 22.35 -14.32
CA MET A 52 15.53 21.05 -14.64
C MET A 52 16.86 20.81 -13.91
N ARG A 53 17.67 21.87 -13.71
CA ARG A 53 18.91 21.79 -12.90
C ARG A 53 18.59 21.52 -11.44
N LEU A 54 17.59 22.19 -10.87
CA LEU A 54 17.10 21.91 -9.53
C LEU A 54 16.71 20.44 -9.38
N ALA A 55 15.89 19.91 -10.30
CA ALA A 55 15.47 18.51 -10.26
C ALA A 55 16.68 17.55 -10.24
N LYS A 56 17.65 17.76 -11.12
CA LYS A 56 18.89 16.96 -11.15
C LYS A 56 19.73 17.11 -9.89
N LYS A 57 19.79 18.33 -9.36
CA LYS A 57 20.58 18.68 -8.17
C LYS A 57 20.00 18.05 -6.90
N LEU A 58 18.69 17.85 -6.84
CA LEU A 58 17.99 17.08 -5.80
C LEU A 58 17.98 15.56 -6.07
N GLY A 59 18.63 15.08 -7.13
CA GLY A 59 18.77 13.66 -7.44
C GLY A 59 17.66 13.05 -8.31
N TYR A 60 16.79 13.86 -8.90
CA TYR A 60 15.72 13.40 -9.79
C TYR A 60 16.13 13.46 -11.28
N ASN A 61 15.56 12.59 -12.10
CA ASN A 61 15.82 12.56 -13.55
C ASN A 61 15.18 13.73 -14.30
N GLY A 62 14.22 14.43 -13.69
CA GLY A 62 13.60 15.62 -14.27
C GLY A 62 12.44 16.18 -13.45
N PHE A 63 11.80 17.21 -14.00
CA PHE A 63 10.71 17.95 -13.35
C PHE A 63 9.54 17.06 -12.91
N ILE A 64 9.11 16.11 -13.75
CA ILE A 64 7.96 15.24 -13.46
C ILE A 64 8.26 14.29 -12.29
N GLU A 65 9.45 13.72 -12.24
CA GLU A 65 9.85 12.84 -11.13
C GLU A 65 9.99 13.62 -9.82
N MET A 66 10.64 14.79 -9.88
CA MET A 66 10.74 15.71 -8.74
C MET A 66 9.35 16.07 -8.21
N TYR A 67 8.42 16.44 -9.09
CA TYR A 67 7.04 16.77 -8.73
C TYR A 67 6.37 15.65 -7.94
N TYR A 68 6.38 14.41 -8.46
CA TYR A 68 5.68 13.30 -7.79
C TYR A 68 6.33 12.92 -6.46
N LYS A 69 7.64 13.08 -6.33
CA LYS A 69 8.34 12.85 -5.06
C LYS A 69 7.99 13.91 -4.03
N LEU A 70 8.01 15.18 -4.44
CA LEU A 70 7.58 16.29 -3.57
C LEU A 70 6.10 16.18 -3.20
N LEU A 71 5.23 15.70 -4.10
CA LEU A 71 3.80 15.51 -3.83
C LEU A 71 3.58 14.48 -2.71
N GLY A 72 4.35 13.40 -2.72
CA GLY A 72 4.32 12.40 -1.64
C GLY A 72 4.82 12.94 -0.29
N GLU A 73 5.73 13.92 -0.31
CA GLU A 73 6.34 14.50 0.90
C GLU A 73 5.58 15.72 1.45
N ALA A 74 4.96 16.53 0.59
CA ALA A 74 4.31 17.79 0.96
C ALA A 74 3.05 17.63 1.80
N GLY A 75 2.44 16.44 1.81
CA GLY A 75 1.28 16.12 2.65
C GLY A 75 0.17 17.17 2.60
N THR A 76 -0.01 17.86 1.47
CA THR A 76 -1.02 18.89 1.31
C THR A 76 -2.39 18.24 1.34
N THR A 77 -3.07 18.52 2.44
CA THR A 77 -4.33 17.98 2.93
C THR A 77 -5.51 18.79 2.41
N GLN A 78 -5.53 19.14 1.12
CA GLN A 78 -6.62 19.98 0.58
C GLN A 78 -7.51 19.25 -0.42
N ASP A 79 -6.97 18.45 -1.35
CA ASP A 79 -7.78 17.52 -2.14
C ASP A 79 -7.37 16.08 -1.82
N GLY A 80 -8.25 15.37 -1.09
CA GLY A 80 -7.89 14.13 -0.42
C GLY A 80 -7.53 13.03 -1.39
N TYR A 81 -6.26 12.58 -1.39
CA TYR A 81 -5.75 11.40 -2.10
C TYR A 81 -6.63 11.01 -3.29
N GLU A 82 -6.81 11.96 -4.22
CA GLU A 82 -7.50 11.64 -5.45
C GLU A 82 -6.64 10.58 -6.12
N LEU A 83 -7.30 9.47 -6.48
CA LEU A 83 -6.78 8.36 -7.25
C LEU A 83 -5.68 8.82 -8.20
N ASN A 84 -4.43 8.74 -7.75
CA ASN A 84 -3.34 8.95 -8.64
C ASN A 84 -3.20 7.60 -9.34
N GLU A 85 -3.87 7.41 -10.48
CA GLU A 85 -3.63 6.26 -11.37
C GLU A 85 -2.12 6.07 -11.56
N SER A 86 -1.33 7.16 -11.51
CA SER A 86 0.13 7.09 -11.55
C SER A 86 0.80 6.52 -10.28
N PHE A 87 0.24 6.65 -9.07
CA PHE A 87 0.75 5.98 -7.86
C PHE A 87 0.48 4.47 -7.90
N VAL A 88 -0.74 4.08 -8.31
CA VAL A 88 -1.11 2.68 -8.50
C VAL A 88 -0.25 2.06 -9.61
N CYS A 89 -0.14 2.71 -10.78
CA CYS A 89 0.73 2.26 -11.87
C CYS A 89 2.22 2.24 -11.47
N TYR A 90 2.69 3.18 -10.64
CA TYR A 90 4.05 3.19 -10.12
C TYR A 90 4.34 1.99 -9.22
N PHE A 91 3.41 1.66 -8.30
CA PHE A 91 3.58 0.53 -7.38
C PHE A 91 3.46 -0.83 -8.10
N THR A 92 2.52 -0.97 -9.04
CA THR A 92 2.23 -2.27 -9.66
C THR A 92 3.00 -2.53 -10.95
N GLY A 93 3.66 -1.53 -11.52
CA GLY A 93 4.10 -1.57 -12.91
C GLY A 93 2.90 -1.55 -13.86
N ASN A 94 3.15 -1.22 -15.14
CA ASN A 94 2.12 -0.90 -16.13
C ASN A 94 1.07 -2.00 -16.43
N ASN A 95 1.14 -3.22 -15.86
CA ASN A 95 0.26 -4.33 -16.24
C ASN A 95 -0.13 -5.33 -15.13
N SER A 96 0.19 -5.13 -13.85
CA SER A 96 -0.06 -6.17 -12.82
C SER A 96 -1.34 -6.00 -12.00
N LEU A 97 -2.07 -4.89 -12.12
CA LEU A 97 -3.29 -4.65 -11.36
C LEU A 97 -4.52 -4.60 -12.26
N THR A 98 -5.36 -5.63 -12.19
CA THR A 98 -6.65 -5.63 -12.89
C THR A 98 -7.66 -4.76 -12.13
N PRO A 99 -8.66 -4.18 -12.81
CA PRO A 99 -9.74 -3.44 -12.15
C PRO A 99 -10.46 -4.27 -11.09
N GLU A 100 -10.68 -5.57 -11.35
CA GLU A 100 -11.28 -6.52 -10.40
C GLU A 100 -10.42 -6.69 -9.14
N LEU A 101 -9.12 -6.90 -9.31
CA LEU A 101 -8.19 -7.03 -8.19
C LEU A 101 -8.16 -5.77 -7.33
N TYR A 102 -8.13 -4.60 -7.99
CA TYR A 102 -8.15 -3.33 -7.30
C TYR A 102 -9.47 -3.07 -6.55
N GLN A 103 -10.60 -3.45 -7.15
CA GLN A 103 -11.90 -3.38 -6.50
C GLN A 103 -11.96 -4.27 -5.25
N ASN A 104 -11.47 -5.51 -5.33
CA ASN A 104 -11.39 -6.40 -4.16
C ASN A 104 -10.51 -5.81 -3.06
N LEU A 105 -9.38 -5.21 -3.42
CA LEU A 105 -8.48 -4.54 -2.48
C LEU A 105 -9.17 -3.36 -1.78
N ARG A 106 -9.94 -2.55 -2.52
CA ARG A 106 -10.75 -1.47 -1.94
C ARG A 106 -11.82 -1.97 -0.98
N MET A 107 -12.52 -3.03 -1.34
CA MET A 107 -13.54 -3.64 -0.47
C MET A 107 -12.91 -4.21 0.80
N ALA A 108 -11.74 -4.84 0.69
CA ALA A 108 -10.95 -5.32 1.82
C ALA A 108 -10.52 -4.16 2.74
N ALA A 109 -9.97 -3.08 2.19
CA ALA A 109 -9.60 -1.89 2.96
C ALA A 109 -10.80 -1.26 3.68
N ARG A 110 -11.94 -1.15 2.99
CA ARG A 110 -13.20 -0.68 3.58
C ARG A 110 -13.65 -1.58 4.73
N LYS A 111 -13.54 -2.90 4.61
CA LYS A 111 -13.89 -3.80 5.73
C LYS A 111 -12.98 -3.67 6.93
N ILE A 112 -11.68 -3.42 6.72
CA ILE A 112 -10.74 -3.13 7.80
C ILE A 112 -11.06 -1.78 8.46
N TYR A 113 -11.54 -0.80 7.69
CA TYR A 113 -11.94 0.51 8.23
C TYR A 113 -13.25 0.48 9.02
N GLU A 114 -14.25 -0.24 8.53
CA GLU A 114 -15.57 -0.33 9.15
C GLU A 114 -15.60 -1.23 10.40
N THR A 115 -14.61 -2.11 10.59
CA THR A 115 -14.58 -3.01 11.75
C THR A 115 -14.18 -2.27 13.01
N ASN A 116 -15.05 -2.32 14.03
CA ASN A 116 -14.71 -1.92 15.40
C ASN A 116 -14.11 -3.06 16.23
N GLN A 117 -14.07 -4.26 15.65
CA GLN A 117 -13.53 -5.49 16.23
C GLN A 117 -12.07 -5.73 15.78
N LEU A 118 -11.41 -6.69 16.42
CA LEU A 118 -10.03 -7.06 16.13
C LEU A 118 -9.87 -7.56 14.69
N VAL A 119 -8.74 -7.22 14.08
CA VAL A 119 -8.26 -7.87 12.86
C VAL A 119 -7.36 -9.03 13.27
N PHE A 120 -7.71 -10.26 12.88
CA PHE A 120 -6.83 -11.41 13.05
C PHE A 120 -6.04 -11.65 11.77
N ILE A 121 -4.73 -11.83 11.87
CA ILE A 121 -3.85 -12.00 10.71
C ILE A 121 -3.08 -13.31 10.86
N TYR A 122 -3.15 -14.16 9.84
CA TYR A 122 -2.52 -15.47 9.86
C TYR A 122 -1.74 -15.78 8.57
N GLY A 123 -0.56 -16.34 8.72
CA GLY A 123 0.26 -16.80 7.59
C GLY A 123 1.27 -17.84 8.07
N MET A 124 1.78 -18.67 7.16
CA MET A 124 2.76 -19.72 7.52
C MET A 124 3.99 -19.70 6.62
N GLY A 125 5.14 -20.08 7.19
CA GLY A 125 6.43 -20.07 6.49
C GLY A 125 6.74 -18.68 5.93
N PHE A 126 7.17 -18.59 4.67
CA PHE A 126 7.43 -17.29 4.03
C PHE A 126 6.21 -16.35 4.01
N SER A 127 4.99 -16.88 4.07
CA SER A 127 3.77 -16.05 4.12
C SER A 127 3.56 -15.41 5.49
N SER A 128 4.16 -15.95 6.57
CA SER A 128 4.05 -15.35 7.90
C SER A 128 4.79 -14.02 8.00
N LEU A 129 5.88 -13.84 7.24
CA LEU A 129 6.60 -12.56 7.12
C LEU A 129 5.72 -11.44 6.57
N MET A 130 4.86 -11.76 5.59
CA MET A 130 3.91 -10.80 5.02
C MET A 130 2.78 -10.47 6.00
N ALA A 131 2.29 -11.48 6.71
CA ALA A 131 1.30 -11.33 7.77
C ALA A 131 1.83 -10.45 8.92
N GLU A 132 3.04 -10.69 9.39
CA GLU A 132 3.69 -9.90 10.45
C GLU A 132 3.92 -8.45 10.00
N TYR A 133 4.35 -8.25 8.75
CA TYR A 133 4.53 -6.92 8.18
C TYR A 133 3.23 -6.12 8.17
N LEU A 134 2.13 -6.72 7.67
CA LEU A 134 0.82 -6.07 7.69
C LEU A 134 0.36 -5.78 9.12
N ALA A 135 0.55 -6.73 10.05
CA ALA A 135 0.18 -6.52 11.45
C ALA A 135 0.87 -5.28 12.04
N LYS A 136 2.19 -5.13 11.82
CA LYS A 136 2.93 -3.93 12.26
C LYS A 136 2.38 -2.65 11.63
N LYS A 137 2.06 -2.66 10.33
CA LYS A 137 1.44 -1.51 9.65
C LYS A 137 0.09 -1.14 10.27
N LEU A 138 -0.79 -2.12 10.49
CA LEU A 138 -2.10 -1.88 11.10
C LEU A 138 -1.98 -1.33 12.53
N LEU A 139 -1.07 -1.87 13.34
CA LEU A 139 -0.80 -1.36 14.70
C LEU A 139 -0.30 0.08 14.69
N VAL A 140 0.59 0.45 13.76
CA VAL A 140 1.06 1.84 13.59
C VAL A 140 -0.11 2.79 13.23
N LEU A 141 -1.10 2.31 12.48
CA LEU A 141 -2.32 3.04 12.15
C LEU A 141 -3.36 3.06 13.30
N GLY A 142 -3.05 2.46 14.45
CA GLY A 142 -3.95 2.39 15.60
C GLY A 142 -5.03 1.30 15.49
N ILE A 143 -4.95 0.42 14.49
CA ILE A 143 -5.89 -0.67 14.29
C ILE A 143 -5.46 -1.84 15.15
N LYS A 144 -6.35 -2.30 16.03
CA LYS A 144 -6.07 -3.43 16.92
C LYS A 144 -6.07 -4.73 16.12
N CYS A 145 -4.97 -5.47 16.17
CA CYS A 145 -4.86 -6.76 15.50
C CYS A 145 -4.08 -7.79 16.31
N ILE A 146 -4.32 -9.06 16.02
CA ILE A 146 -3.54 -10.21 16.51
C ILE A 146 -2.87 -10.85 15.29
N TYR A 147 -1.55 -11.06 15.37
CA TYR A 147 -0.80 -11.85 14.41
C TYR A 147 -0.51 -13.23 14.99
N SER A 148 -0.60 -14.28 14.16
CA SER A 148 -0.24 -15.64 14.54
C SER A 148 0.27 -16.44 13.34
N ASP A 149 1.14 -17.42 13.58
CA ASP A 149 1.65 -18.36 12.57
C ASP A 149 1.53 -19.84 12.97
N ALA A 150 2.21 -20.72 12.22
CA ALA A 150 2.15 -22.18 12.41
C ALA A 150 2.72 -22.65 13.76
N ALA A 151 3.62 -21.88 14.38
CA ALA A 151 4.27 -22.22 15.64
C ALA A 151 3.37 -21.92 16.85
N ASP A 152 2.36 -21.08 16.66
CA ASP A 152 1.45 -20.69 17.72
C ASP A 152 0.32 -21.70 17.97
N SER A 153 -0.25 -21.64 19.16
CA SER A 153 -1.44 -22.42 19.51
C SER A 153 -2.65 -21.97 18.69
N ILE A 154 -3.40 -22.92 18.15
CA ILE A 154 -4.68 -22.66 17.47
C ILE A 154 -5.69 -21.93 18.37
N GLY A 155 -5.56 -22.10 19.70
CA GLY A 155 -6.39 -21.43 20.70
C GLY A 155 -6.26 -19.91 20.69
N ILE A 156 -5.18 -19.33 20.14
CA ILE A 156 -5.09 -17.86 19.97
C ILE A 156 -6.20 -17.36 19.05
N PHE A 157 -6.52 -18.12 17.99
CA PHE A 157 -7.63 -17.79 17.09
C PHE A 157 -8.97 -18.16 17.71
N GLU A 158 -9.13 -19.40 18.18
CA GLU A 158 -10.42 -19.93 18.64
C GLU A 158 -10.97 -19.20 19.88
N ASN A 159 -10.10 -18.83 20.83
CA ASN A 159 -10.53 -18.15 22.06
C ASN A 159 -10.86 -16.66 21.86
N ASN A 160 -10.58 -16.08 20.69
CA ASN A 160 -10.85 -14.67 20.38
C ASN A 160 -11.92 -14.50 19.29
N LEU A 161 -12.59 -15.58 18.85
CA LEU A 161 -13.53 -15.55 17.71
C LEU A 161 -14.61 -14.46 17.84
N GLU A 162 -15.17 -14.27 19.03
CA GLU A 162 -16.24 -13.30 19.27
C GLU A 162 -15.78 -11.83 19.11
N ASP A 163 -14.48 -11.58 19.27
CA ASP A 163 -13.89 -10.24 19.20
C ASP A 163 -13.27 -9.94 17.82
N ILE A 164 -13.27 -10.90 16.89
CA ILE A 164 -12.66 -10.76 15.56
C ILE A 164 -13.74 -10.35 14.55
N GLY A 165 -13.54 -9.20 13.90
CA GLY A 165 -14.42 -8.73 12.82
C GLY A 165 -13.90 -9.09 11.43
N VAL A 166 -12.58 -9.22 11.30
CA VAL A 166 -11.90 -9.49 10.04
C VAL A 166 -10.76 -10.49 10.25
N LEU A 167 -10.74 -11.55 9.46
CA LEU A 167 -9.61 -12.48 9.35
C LEU A 167 -8.87 -12.23 8.03
N ILE A 168 -7.59 -11.90 8.11
CA ILE A 168 -6.70 -11.76 6.96
C ILE A 168 -5.75 -12.95 6.92
N VAL A 169 -5.69 -13.65 5.78
CA VAL A 169 -4.83 -14.82 5.63
C VAL A 169 -3.88 -14.70 4.44
N PHE A 170 -2.65 -15.17 4.62
CA PHE A 170 -1.63 -15.24 3.59
C PHE A 170 -1.26 -16.70 3.30
N SER A 171 -1.46 -17.12 2.06
CA SER A 171 -1.14 -18.48 1.62
C SER A 171 -0.89 -18.51 0.12
N ARG A 172 0.39 -18.60 -0.29
CA ARG A 172 0.78 -18.63 -1.70
C ARG A 172 0.03 -19.69 -2.50
N SER A 173 0.02 -20.94 -2.06
CA SER A 173 -0.64 -22.03 -2.79
C SER A 173 -2.17 -22.05 -2.65
N GLY A 174 -2.72 -21.31 -1.68
CA GLY A 174 -4.15 -21.33 -1.36
C GLY A 174 -4.70 -22.69 -0.93
N ARG A 175 -3.84 -23.65 -0.57
CA ARG A 175 -4.21 -25.06 -0.31
C ARG A 175 -3.83 -25.56 1.09
N SER A 176 -3.24 -24.71 1.91
CA SER A 176 -2.84 -25.10 3.25
C SER A 176 -4.06 -25.43 4.13
N SER A 177 -4.11 -26.64 4.67
CA SER A 177 -5.22 -27.11 5.53
C SER A 177 -5.40 -26.24 6.77
N HIS A 178 -4.32 -25.82 7.43
CA HIS A 178 -4.40 -24.95 8.61
C HIS A 178 -4.96 -23.55 8.27
N VAL A 179 -4.71 -23.03 7.06
CA VAL A 179 -5.30 -21.75 6.61
C VAL A 179 -6.77 -21.95 6.25
N LEU A 180 -7.08 -22.97 5.44
CA LEU A 180 -8.45 -23.26 5.02
C LEU A 180 -9.37 -23.55 6.19
N ASN A 181 -8.90 -24.31 7.20
CA ASN A 181 -9.68 -24.56 8.41
C ASN A 181 -10.04 -23.27 9.14
N ARG A 182 -9.09 -22.33 9.30
CA ARG A 182 -9.37 -21.02 9.92
C ARG A 182 -10.36 -20.19 9.12
N VAL A 183 -10.25 -20.18 7.79
CA VAL A 183 -11.20 -19.47 6.92
C VAL A 183 -12.61 -20.06 7.03
N ARG A 184 -12.73 -21.39 7.10
CA ARG A 184 -14.02 -22.06 7.30
C ARG A 184 -14.62 -21.72 8.66
N THR A 185 -13.83 -21.82 9.73
CA THR A 185 -14.26 -21.44 11.09
C THR A 185 -14.66 -19.96 11.16
N ALA A 186 -13.90 -19.06 10.53
CA ALA A 186 -14.25 -17.64 10.45
C ALA A 186 -15.60 -17.43 9.76
N ARG A 187 -15.83 -18.10 8.63
CA ARG A 187 -17.09 -18.04 7.88
C ARG A 187 -18.27 -18.57 8.69
N GLU A 188 -18.10 -19.68 9.40
CA GLU A 188 -19.11 -20.25 10.31
C GLU A 188 -19.49 -19.28 11.43
N ASN A 189 -18.57 -18.41 11.84
CA ASN A 189 -18.79 -17.38 12.86
C ASN A 189 -19.07 -15.99 12.25
N SER A 190 -19.43 -15.91 10.96
CA SER A 190 -19.75 -14.65 10.25
C SER A 190 -18.62 -13.60 10.24
N ILE A 191 -17.37 -14.02 10.42
CA ILE A 191 -16.19 -13.18 10.35
C ILE A 191 -15.82 -12.98 8.88
N SER A 192 -15.58 -11.72 8.46
CA SER A 192 -15.19 -11.42 7.09
C SER A 192 -13.75 -11.88 6.81
N THR A 193 -13.53 -12.53 5.67
CA THR A 193 -12.22 -13.13 5.33
C THR A 193 -11.58 -12.46 4.12
N ILE A 194 -10.33 -12.01 4.28
CA ILE A 194 -9.51 -11.42 3.22
C ILE A 194 -8.31 -12.34 2.97
N ALA A 195 -8.20 -12.90 1.77
CA ALA A 195 -7.09 -13.78 1.41
C ALA A 195 -6.10 -13.12 0.45
N PHE A 196 -4.82 -13.24 0.77
CA PHE A 196 -3.70 -13.00 -0.15
C PHE A 196 -3.18 -14.36 -0.63
N THR A 197 -3.42 -14.65 -1.91
CA THR A 197 -3.15 -15.97 -2.52
C THR A 197 -2.73 -15.82 -3.97
N SER A 198 -2.24 -16.90 -4.58
CA SER A 198 -1.88 -16.87 -6.00
C SER A 198 -3.10 -16.74 -6.91
N GLN A 199 -2.87 -16.23 -8.12
CA GLN A 199 -3.92 -16.02 -9.12
C GLN A 199 -4.54 -17.31 -9.68
N GLN A 200 -3.84 -18.44 -9.57
CA GLN A 200 -4.32 -19.74 -10.04
C GLN A 200 -5.54 -20.18 -9.25
N GLN A 201 -6.37 -21.06 -9.83
CA GLN A 201 -7.54 -21.57 -9.12
C GLN A 201 -7.12 -22.39 -7.89
N ASN A 202 -7.62 -21.98 -6.73
CA ASN A 202 -7.32 -22.59 -5.44
C ASN A 202 -8.52 -22.47 -4.49
N PRO A 203 -8.68 -23.40 -3.53
CA PRO A 203 -9.82 -23.40 -2.61
C PRO A 203 -9.91 -22.12 -1.78
N LEU A 204 -8.78 -21.54 -1.37
CA LEU A 204 -8.79 -20.33 -0.55
C LEU A 204 -9.46 -19.15 -1.26
N LYS A 205 -9.27 -19.01 -2.57
CA LYS A 205 -9.90 -17.97 -3.38
C LYS A 205 -11.44 -18.08 -3.36
N GLU A 206 -11.96 -19.31 -3.40
CA GLU A 206 -13.39 -19.62 -3.46
C GLU A 206 -14.06 -19.52 -2.08
N GLU A 207 -13.33 -19.83 -1.02
CA GLU A 207 -13.84 -19.85 0.36
C GLU A 207 -13.77 -18.48 1.08
N SER A 208 -13.01 -17.53 0.55
CA SER A 208 -12.80 -16.21 1.18
C SER A 208 -13.81 -15.15 0.71
N SER A 209 -14.14 -14.19 1.59
CA SER A 209 -15.04 -13.08 1.26
C SER A 209 -14.43 -12.16 0.19
N PHE A 210 -13.14 -11.88 0.33
CA PHE A 210 -12.35 -11.10 -0.62
C PHE A 210 -11.03 -11.82 -0.91
N SER A 211 -10.64 -11.84 -2.17
CA SER A 211 -9.42 -12.51 -2.63
C SER A 211 -8.53 -11.54 -3.40
N ILE A 212 -7.38 -11.24 -2.83
CA ILE A 212 -6.29 -10.46 -3.44
C ILE A 212 -5.39 -11.46 -4.17
N CYS A 213 -5.69 -11.65 -5.45
CA CYS A 213 -5.03 -12.62 -6.32
C CYS A 213 -3.72 -12.05 -6.87
N ILE A 214 -2.59 -12.65 -6.50
CA ILE A 214 -1.26 -12.19 -6.89
C ILE A 214 -0.69 -13.11 -7.96
N GLU A 215 -0.11 -12.52 -9.00
CA GLU A 215 0.57 -13.29 -10.05
C GLU A 215 1.79 -14.03 -9.47
N ASP A 216 1.77 -15.35 -9.65
CA ASP A 216 2.83 -16.26 -9.22
C ASP A 216 3.56 -16.83 -10.45
N ASP A 217 4.81 -16.39 -10.62
CA ASP A 217 5.72 -16.79 -11.70
C ASP A 217 6.25 -18.22 -11.58
N ASN A 218 6.07 -18.87 -10.42
CA ASN A 218 6.62 -20.19 -10.12
C ASN A 218 5.65 -21.06 -9.30
N HIS A 219 4.38 -21.12 -9.69
CA HIS A 219 3.31 -21.80 -8.94
C HIS A 219 3.50 -23.31 -8.69
N LEU A 220 4.43 -23.98 -9.39
CA LEU A 220 4.77 -25.40 -9.17
C LEU A 220 5.91 -25.59 -8.14
N ASP A 221 6.53 -24.50 -7.68
CA ASP A 221 7.61 -24.54 -6.69
C ASP A 221 7.06 -24.45 -5.26
N ASP A 222 6.46 -25.55 -4.80
CA ASP A 222 5.85 -25.63 -3.46
C ASP A 222 6.87 -25.49 -2.31
N ARG A 223 8.17 -25.72 -2.60
CA ARG A 223 9.24 -25.64 -1.61
C ARG A 223 9.88 -24.26 -1.53
N ASN A 224 9.44 -23.29 -2.34
CA ASN A 224 10.04 -21.95 -2.46
C ASN A 224 11.57 -22.01 -2.67
N MET A 225 12.04 -22.91 -3.53
CA MET A 225 13.48 -23.07 -3.83
C MET A 225 13.98 -22.10 -4.89
N LYS A 226 13.10 -21.66 -5.80
CA LYS A 226 13.43 -20.76 -6.91
C LYS A 226 13.12 -19.31 -6.54
N PRO A 227 13.82 -18.34 -7.15
CA PRO A 227 13.42 -16.94 -7.06
C PRO A 227 11.98 -16.77 -7.55
N THR A 228 11.19 -15.96 -6.82
CA THR A 228 9.81 -15.65 -7.19
C THR A 228 9.50 -14.19 -6.90
N THR A 229 8.71 -13.57 -7.77
CA THR A 229 8.17 -12.22 -7.58
C THR A 229 6.94 -12.20 -6.68
N PHE A 230 6.37 -13.36 -6.31
CA PHE A 230 5.12 -13.46 -5.55
C PHE A 230 5.18 -12.64 -4.25
N PHE A 231 6.18 -12.86 -3.40
CA PHE A 231 6.26 -12.18 -2.10
C PHE A 231 6.50 -10.67 -2.21
N ALA A 232 7.30 -10.24 -3.19
CA ALA A 232 7.49 -8.82 -3.46
C ALA A 232 6.17 -8.16 -3.89
N ARG A 233 5.41 -8.83 -4.75
CA ARG A 233 4.09 -8.36 -5.19
C ARG A 233 3.05 -8.41 -4.06
N THR A 234 3.11 -9.39 -3.17
CA THR A 234 2.28 -9.41 -1.96
C THR A 234 2.55 -8.18 -1.09
N LEU A 235 3.82 -7.81 -0.91
CA LEU A 235 4.19 -6.61 -0.16
C LEU A 235 3.66 -5.34 -0.84
N THR A 236 3.76 -5.23 -2.17
CA THR A 236 3.14 -4.17 -2.96
C THR A 236 1.62 -4.10 -2.71
N MET A 237 0.92 -5.24 -2.71
CA MET A 237 -0.52 -5.27 -2.45
C MET A 237 -0.86 -4.87 -1.01
N ILE A 238 -0.01 -5.19 -0.03
CA ILE A 238 -0.14 -4.71 1.35
C ILE A 238 -0.04 -3.18 1.40
N GLU A 239 0.95 -2.58 0.72
CA GLU A 239 1.08 -1.11 0.67
C GLU A 239 -0.13 -0.45 0.01
N LEU A 240 -0.66 -1.04 -1.06
CA LEU A 240 -1.89 -0.55 -1.68
C LEU A 240 -3.11 -0.70 -0.76
N LEU A 241 -3.23 -1.80 -0.04
CA LEU A 241 -4.31 -2.00 0.95
C LEU A 241 -4.27 -0.91 2.02
N VAL A 242 -3.07 -0.62 2.55
CA VAL A 242 -2.83 0.44 3.54
C VAL A 242 -3.14 1.82 2.94
N TYR A 243 -2.74 2.07 1.70
CA TYR A 243 -3.05 3.31 0.98
C TYR A 243 -4.57 3.53 0.84
N GLU A 244 -5.32 2.51 0.45
CA GLU A 244 -6.78 2.61 0.33
C GLU A 244 -7.44 2.81 1.69
N TYR A 245 -6.97 2.11 2.73
CA TYR A 245 -7.44 2.33 4.09
C TYR A 245 -7.27 3.80 4.51
N TYR A 246 -6.08 4.36 4.29
CA TYR A 246 -5.79 5.75 4.62
C TYR A 246 -6.62 6.74 3.79
N SER A 247 -6.85 6.43 2.52
CA SER A 247 -7.70 7.23 1.64
C SER A 247 -9.16 7.25 2.11
N ILE A 248 -9.66 6.13 2.64
CA ILE A 248 -11.01 6.04 3.22
C ILE A 248 -11.09 6.87 4.51
N SER A 249 -10.12 6.70 5.41
CA SER A 249 -10.13 7.40 6.71
C SER A 249 -10.10 8.92 6.56
N LEU A 250 -9.34 9.45 5.60
CA LEU A 250 -9.31 10.89 5.32
C LEU A 250 -10.63 11.44 4.75
N LYS A 251 -11.36 10.64 3.95
CA LYS A 251 -12.63 11.06 3.35
C LYS A 251 -13.76 11.08 4.36
N GLU A 252 -13.77 10.12 5.28
CA GLU A 252 -14.85 9.97 6.28
C GLU A 252 -14.58 10.74 7.59
N SER A 253 -13.37 11.29 7.77
CA SER A 253 -13.04 12.22 8.86
C SER A 253 -13.41 13.69 8.58
N ARG A 254 -13.97 13.99 7.40
CA ARG A 254 -14.48 15.31 7.00
C ARG A 254 -15.99 15.39 7.24
#